data_AF-A0A517R0J3-F1
#
_entry.id   AF-A0A517R0J3-F1
#
_cell.length_a   1.000
_cell.length_b   1.000
_cell.length_c   1.000
_cell.angle_alpha   90.00
_cell.angle_beta   90.00
_cell.angle_gamma   90.00
#
_symmetry.space_group_name_H-M   'P 1'
#
loop_
_entity.id
_entity.type
_entity.pdbx_description
1 polymer ?
#
loop_
_entity_poly.entity_id
_entity_poly.type
_entity_poly.pdbx_seq_one_letter_code
_entity_poly.pdbx_strand_id
1 'polypeptide(L)'
;MGLLGRLLGRPPSPDEFAKAVCRRFRQAGAELDPAYDREQFSIVVEQPDHVVNLANFYAEHRTLDRSARKEHIDTIVRAILSARLEPPEEWEDAKPDIRPKVWSRAGLDLPRLKSRLKGGPGDVGGPLMPLGEHLYLGLVYDLPRAMQSIPDERLESWGITIYEALEAAKHELEQIPFALMGTGEGFYIFNTGDHYDSSRLILVEQFERLDLKGRPVVLVGNRDSLFLTGSEDSEGLRLLVELGETALTEEPRPLSPFPLIFEDGHWEDWDFPVGHPSYSRLRELQTGYLASTYNDQLPLLQELYEQRGEDVFFANYIALKAKESGESIELALWSKGVDSILPQAEYLLLKDKADAPPLAAARFDSVRAEVGNLMELVEDLYPPRYRVRDFPDEAQLKQLGVDSRLAGF
;
A
#
# COMPACT_ATOMS: atom_id res chain seq x y z
N MET A 1 -29.99 -4.65 -14.03
CA MET A 1 -29.56 -5.04 -15.40
C MET A 1 -29.96 -6.49 -15.68
N GLY A 2 -30.68 -6.74 -16.78
CA GLY A 2 -31.24 -8.06 -17.13
C GLY A 2 -30.22 -9.10 -17.62
N LEU A 3 -30.58 -10.39 -17.50
CA LEU A 3 -29.72 -11.56 -17.79
C LEU A 3 -29.02 -11.53 -19.17
N LEU A 4 -29.64 -10.94 -20.20
CA LEU A 4 -29.10 -10.90 -21.57
C LEU A 4 -27.92 -9.91 -21.72
N GLY A 5 -27.88 -8.83 -20.95
CA GLY A 5 -26.73 -7.90 -20.94
C GLY A 5 -25.47 -8.53 -20.32
N ARG A 6 -25.64 -9.42 -19.34
CA ARG A 6 -24.54 -10.17 -18.71
C ARG A 6 -23.93 -11.26 -19.62
N LEU A 7 -24.68 -11.75 -20.61
CA LEU A 7 -24.20 -12.76 -21.57
C LEU A 7 -23.47 -12.17 -22.79
N LEU A 8 -23.82 -10.94 -23.22
CA LEU A 8 -23.23 -10.27 -24.40
C LEU A 8 -22.24 -9.13 -24.07
N GLY A 9 -22.00 -8.89 -22.77
CA GLY A 9 -21.15 -7.81 -22.25
C GLY A 9 -19.97 -8.26 -21.40
N ARG A 10 -19.61 -9.56 -21.42
CA ARG A 10 -18.47 -10.07 -20.63
C ARG A 10 -17.21 -9.23 -20.90
N PRO A 11 -16.44 -8.87 -19.86
CA PRO A 11 -15.16 -8.22 -20.07
C PRO A 11 -14.23 -9.13 -20.87
N PRO A 12 -13.34 -8.57 -21.71
CA PRO A 12 -12.33 -9.36 -22.39
C PRO A 12 -11.49 -10.13 -21.37
N SER A 13 -10.91 -11.26 -21.77
CA SER A 13 -9.85 -11.92 -20.99
C SER A 13 -8.63 -11.00 -20.84
N PRO A 14 -7.73 -11.26 -19.87
CA PRO A 14 -6.50 -10.48 -19.70
C PRO A 14 -5.72 -10.37 -21.01
N ASP A 15 -5.56 -11.46 -21.74
CA ASP A 15 -4.80 -11.47 -23.00
C ASP A 15 -5.47 -10.68 -24.12
N GLU A 16 -6.80 -10.76 -24.23
CA GLU A 16 -7.55 -9.98 -25.23
C GLU A 16 -7.45 -8.49 -24.93
N PHE A 17 -7.50 -8.12 -23.65
CA PHE A 17 -7.29 -6.76 -23.20
C PHE A 17 -5.88 -6.27 -23.56
N ALA A 18 -4.83 -7.01 -23.19
CA ALA A 18 -3.45 -6.65 -23.50
C ALA A 18 -3.20 -6.49 -25.01
N LYS A 19 -3.73 -7.42 -25.82
CA LYS A 19 -3.66 -7.33 -27.28
C LYS A 19 -4.41 -6.11 -27.84
N ALA A 20 -5.54 -5.73 -27.23
CA ALA A 20 -6.28 -4.55 -27.62
C ALA A 20 -5.50 -3.26 -27.33
N VAL A 21 -4.86 -3.17 -26.16
CA VAL A 21 -3.96 -2.05 -25.82
C VAL A 21 -2.78 -1.97 -26.80
N CYS A 22 -2.07 -3.07 -27.05
CA CYS A 22 -0.96 -3.10 -28.01
C CYS A 22 -1.40 -2.68 -29.43
N ARG A 23 -2.58 -3.13 -29.88
CA ARG A 23 -3.13 -2.74 -31.19
C ARG A 23 -3.42 -1.24 -31.24
N ARG A 24 -4.04 -0.69 -30.19
CA ARG A 24 -4.36 0.73 -30.13
C ARG A 24 -3.11 1.61 -30.06
N PHE A 25 -2.08 1.12 -29.39
CA PHE A 25 -0.77 1.75 -29.32
C PHE A 25 -0.12 1.85 -30.70
N ARG A 26 -0.08 0.76 -31.48
CA ARG A 26 0.38 0.79 -32.88
C ARG A 26 -0.44 1.72 -33.77
N GLN A 27 -1.76 1.80 -33.54
CA GLN A 27 -2.65 2.72 -34.27
C GLN A 27 -2.44 4.20 -33.91
N ALA A 28 -1.88 4.50 -32.74
CA ALA A 28 -1.58 5.87 -32.33
C ALA A 28 -0.40 6.47 -33.10
N GLY A 29 0.26 5.70 -33.98
CA GLY A 29 1.37 6.17 -34.80
C GLY A 29 2.69 6.29 -34.06
N ALA A 30 2.84 5.63 -32.91
CA ALA A 30 4.14 5.52 -32.25
C ALA A 30 5.05 4.60 -33.06
N GLU A 31 6.27 5.02 -33.36
CA GLU A 31 7.32 4.21 -34.03
C GLU A 31 7.83 3.04 -33.16
N LEU A 32 7.19 2.80 -32.04
CA LEU A 32 7.58 1.87 -30.99
C LEU A 32 6.82 0.56 -31.16
N ASP A 33 7.47 -0.57 -30.87
CA ASP A 33 6.83 -1.88 -30.88
C ASP A 33 6.49 -2.35 -29.46
N PRO A 34 5.22 -2.27 -29.03
CA PRO A 34 4.81 -2.79 -27.73
C PRO A 34 4.75 -4.32 -27.75
N ALA A 35 5.56 -4.94 -26.90
CA ALA A 35 5.57 -6.37 -26.63
C ALA A 35 4.72 -6.70 -25.39
N TYR A 36 3.81 -7.66 -25.51
CA TYR A 36 3.02 -8.14 -24.37
C TYR A 36 3.76 -9.29 -23.67
N ASP A 37 4.14 -9.07 -22.41
CA ASP A 37 4.62 -10.11 -21.51
C ASP A 37 3.41 -10.72 -20.78
N ARG A 38 3.07 -11.96 -21.14
CA ARG A 38 1.96 -12.72 -20.58
C ARG A 38 2.19 -13.10 -19.12
N GLU A 39 3.41 -13.47 -18.76
CA GLU A 39 3.74 -13.95 -17.41
C GLU A 39 3.63 -12.82 -16.40
N GLN A 40 4.07 -11.62 -16.78
CA GLN A 40 4.01 -10.43 -15.92
C GLN A 40 2.72 -9.63 -16.06
N PHE A 41 1.87 -10.00 -17.02
CA PHE A 41 0.71 -9.22 -17.43
C PHE A 41 1.05 -7.74 -17.64
N SER A 42 2.04 -7.48 -18.51
CA SER A 42 2.60 -6.14 -18.75
C SER A 42 2.88 -5.89 -20.23
N ILE A 43 3.01 -4.61 -20.61
CA ILE A 43 3.50 -4.21 -21.93
C ILE A 43 4.90 -3.65 -21.76
N VAL A 44 5.84 -4.19 -22.53
CA VAL A 44 7.19 -3.68 -22.66
C VAL A 44 7.25 -2.85 -23.94
N VAL A 45 7.71 -1.62 -23.84
CA VAL A 45 7.97 -0.75 -24.99
C VAL A 45 9.48 -0.54 -25.05
N GLU A 46 10.10 -0.96 -26.15
CA GLU A 46 11.53 -0.77 -26.36
C GLU A 46 11.84 0.71 -26.62
N GLN A 47 12.95 1.20 -26.05
CA GLN A 47 13.54 2.53 -26.24
C GLN A 47 12.69 3.74 -25.80
N PRO A 48 12.94 4.31 -24.61
CA PRO A 48 13.61 3.65 -23.48
C PRO A 48 12.76 2.48 -22.99
N ASP A 49 13.40 1.47 -22.40
CA ASP A 49 12.72 0.29 -21.86
C ASP A 49 11.70 0.73 -20.80
N HIS A 50 10.43 0.70 -21.18
CA HIS A 50 9.34 1.10 -20.31
C HIS A 50 8.38 -0.08 -20.14
N VAL A 51 8.20 -0.50 -18.88
CA VAL A 51 7.31 -1.60 -18.52
C VAL A 51 6.04 -1.06 -17.91
N VAL A 52 4.91 -1.31 -18.58
CA VAL A 52 3.58 -0.91 -18.13
C VAL A 52 2.85 -2.11 -17.57
N ASN A 53 2.62 -2.12 -16.26
CA ASN A 53 1.81 -3.15 -15.64
C ASN A 53 0.32 -2.97 -16.01
N LEU A 54 -0.33 -4.03 -16.52
CA LEU A 54 -1.72 -3.98 -16.97
C LEU A 54 -2.74 -4.37 -15.91
N ALA A 55 -2.32 -4.86 -14.74
CA ALA A 55 -3.23 -5.40 -13.72
C ALA A 55 -4.28 -4.36 -13.28
N ASN A 56 -3.83 -3.15 -12.95
CA ASN A 56 -4.70 -2.07 -12.50
C ASN A 56 -5.64 -1.60 -13.62
N PHE A 57 -5.11 -1.36 -14.81
CA PHE A 57 -5.92 -0.95 -15.96
C PHE A 57 -6.95 -2.02 -16.34
N TYR A 58 -6.61 -3.29 -16.21
CA TYR A 58 -7.53 -4.38 -16.49
C TYR A 58 -8.62 -4.50 -15.42
N ALA A 59 -8.27 -4.36 -14.14
CA ALA A 59 -9.24 -4.33 -13.04
C ALA A 59 -10.29 -3.24 -13.26
N GLU A 60 -9.86 -2.02 -13.60
CA GLU A 60 -10.75 -0.92 -13.97
C GLU A 60 -11.55 -1.23 -15.24
N HIS A 61 -10.91 -1.76 -16.28
CA HIS A 61 -11.59 -2.06 -17.54
C HIS A 61 -12.74 -3.07 -17.37
N ARG A 62 -12.63 -3.97 -16.39
CA ARG A 62 -13.66 -4.98 -16.09
C ARG A 62 -14.91 -4.39 -15.46
N THR A 63 -14.81 -3.29 -14.73
CA THR A 63 -15.96 -2.63 -14.10
C THR A 63 -16.73 -1.75 -15.09
N LEU A 64 -16.10 -1.37 -16.20
CA LEU A 64 -16.70 -0.51 -17.22
C LEU A 64 -17.74 -1.22 -18.10
N ASP A 65 -18.78 -0.46 -18.45
CA ASP A 65 -19.74 -0.78 -19.48
C ASP A 65 -19.07 -0.92 -20.86
N ARG A 66 -19.63 -1.79 -21.71
CA ARG A 66 -19.07 -2.12 -23.03
C ARG A 66 -18.82 -0.88 -23.91
N SER A 67 -19.66 0.16 -23.80
CA SER A 67 -19.51 1.43 -24.53
C SER A 67 -18.31 2.25 -24.08
N ALA A 68 -17.95 2.23 -22.80
CA ALA A 68 -16.85 3.00 -22.22
C ALA A 68 -15.47 2.34 -22.43
N ARG A 69 -15.44 1.02 -22.65
CA ARG A 69 -14.19 0.23 -22.77
C ARG A 69 -13.25 0.71 -23.88
N LYS A 70 -13.77 1.17 -25.02
CA LYS A 70 -12.93 1.69 -26.12
C LYS A 70 -12.19 2.96 -25.68
N GLU A 71 -12.93 3.90 -25.11
CA GLU A 71 -12.36 5.16 -24.61
C GLU A 71 -11.34 4.91 -23.49
N HIS A 72 -11.58 3.91 -22.65
CA HIS A 72 -10.63 3.51 -21.62
C HIS A 72 -9.30 3.04 -22.22
N ILE A 73 -9.31 2.19 -23.26
CA ILE A 73 -8.09 1.75 -23.95
C ILE A 73 -7.36 2.95 -24.59
N ASP A 74 -8.10 3.87 -25.20
CA ASP A 74 -7.54 5.11 -25.77
C ASP A 74 -6.87 5.96 -24.69
N THR A 75 -7.48 6.05 -23.51
CA THR A 75 -6.94 6.76 -22.34
C THR A 75 -5.65 6.12 -21.84
N ILE A 76 -5.62 4.79 -21.71
CA ILE A 76 -4.42 4.04 -21.30
C ILE A 76 -3.26 4.31 -22.25
N VAL A 77 -3.48 4.17 -23.56
CA VAL A 77 -2.42 4.37 -24.57
C VAL A 77 -1.88 5.80 -24.51
N ARG A 78 -2.75 6.81 -24.36
CA ARG A 78 -2.31 8.21 -24.23
C ARG A 78 -1.53 8.45 -22.94
N ALA A 79 -1.91 7.81 -21.83
CA ALA A 79 -1.17 7.90 -20.58
C ALA A 79 0.24 7.30 -20.73
N ILE A 80 0.36 6.11 -21.33
CA ILE A 80 1.66 5.46 -21.59
C ILE A 80 2.55 6.35 -22.48
N LEU A 81 2.00 6.92 -23.55
CA LEU A 81 2.76 7.81 -24.43
C LEU A 81 3.18 9.11 -23.73
N SER A 82 2.31 9.66 -22.88
CA SER A 82 2.64 10.87 -22.10
C SER A 82 3.75 10.58 -21.10
N ALA A 83 3.72 9.42 -20.44
CA ALA A 83 4.74 8.97 -19.48
C ALA A 83 6.13 8.69 -20.10
N ARG A 84 6.34 9.00 -21.39
CA ARG A 84 7.64 8.98 -22.05
C ARG A 84 8.24 10.38 -22.27
N LEU A 85 7.51 11.44 -21.94
CA LEU A 85 8.05 12.79 -21.95
C LEU A 85 9.05 12.91 -20.79
N GLU A 86 10.26 13.37 -21.07
CA GLU A 86 11.25 13.59 -20.01
C GLU A 86 10.95 14.90 -19.29
N PRO A 87 11.08 14.95 -17.94
CA PRO A 87 11.11 16.20 -17.22
C PRO A 87 12.22 17.12 -17.74
N PRO A 88 12.07 18.45 -17.65
CA PRO A 88 13.11 19.40 -18.03
C PRO A 88 14.46 19.12 -17.36
N GLU A 89 15.55 19.45 -18.07
CA GLU A 89 16.91 19.33 -17.52
C GLU A 89 17.15 20.30 -16.36
N GLU A 90 16.52 21.48 -16.41
CA GLU A 90 16.67 22.53 -15.41
C GLU A 90 15.55 22.44 -14.35
N TRP A 91 15.93 22.57 -13.08
CA TRP A 91 15.00 22.50 -11.95
C TRP A 91 13.89 23.55 -12.03
N GLU A 92 14.23 24.80 -12.35
CA GLU A 92 13.26 25.90 -12.37
C GLU A 92 12.15 25.70 -13.42
N ASP A 93 12.45 24.97 -14.49
CA ASP A 93 11.47 24.63 -15.53
C ASP A 93 10.63 23.42 -15.12
N ALA A 94 11.20 22.47 -14.37
CA ALA A 94 10.49 21.27 -13.91
C ALA A 94 9.58 21.56 -12.70
N LYS A 95 10.04 22.43 -11.79
CA LYS A 95 9.43 22.75 -10.50
C LYS A 95 7.90 23.00 -10.53
N PRO A 96 7.34 23.79 -11.48
CA PRO A 96 5.90 24.08 -11.50
C PRO A 96 5.01 22.85 -11.69
N ASP A 97 5.56 21.77 -12.25
CA ASP A 97 4.86 20.52 -12.53
C ASP A 97 5.25 19.40 -11.54
N ILE A 98 6.02 19.70 -10.49
CA ILE A 98 6.32 18.74 -9.43
C ILE A 98 5.15 18.68 -8.45
N ARG A 99 4.70 17.48 -8.12
CA ARG A 99 3.63 17.25 -7.15
C ARG A 99 4.01 16.20 -6.11
N PRO A 100 3.54 16.35 -4.85
CA PRO A 100 3.69 15.31 -3.86
C PRO A 100 2.74 14.15 -4.18
N LYS A 101 3.15 12.93 -3.88
CA LYS A 101 2.33 11.73 -4.06
C LYS A 101 2.44 10.79 -2.88
N VAL A 102 1.29 10.37 -2.37
CA VAL A 102 1.20 9.29 -1.38
C VAL A 102 1.22 7.94 -2.09
N TRP A 103 2.08 7.05 -1.62
CA TRP A 103 2.22 5.69 -2.08
C TRP A 103 1.88 4.72 -0.97
N SER A 104 1.23 3.60 -1.31
CA SER A 104 1.14 2.45 -0.40
C SER A 104 2.50 1.77 -0.36
N ARG A 105 3.01 1.48 0.85
CA ARG A 105 4.28 0.75 1.00
C ARG A 105 4.17 -0.65 0.38
N ALA A 106 3.04 -1.35 0.59
CA ALA A 106 2.73 -2.62 -0.09
C ALA A 106 2.77 -2.50 -1.62
N GLY A 107 2.21 -1.39 -2.13
CA GLY A 107 2.13 -1.11 -3.56
C GLY A 107 3.49 -0.93 -4.23
N LEU A 108 4.53 -0.58 -3.46
CA LEU A 108 5.91 -0.49 -3.95
C LEU A 108 6.71 -1.78 -3.68
N ASP A 109 6.52 -2.43 -2.53
CA ASP A 109 7.35 -3.56 -2.10
C ASP A 109 7.28 -4.76 -3.07
N LEU A 110 6.08 -5.10 -3.55
CA LEU A 110 5.91 -6.21 -4.50
C LEU A 110 6.64 -5.96 -5.84
N PRO A 111 6.49 -4.80 -6.51
CA PRO A 111 7.34 -4.44 -7.65
C PRO A 111 8.84 -4.51 -7.36
N ARG A 112 9.30 -4.05 -6.19
CA ARG A 112 10.73 -4.09 -5.81
C ARG A 112 11.23 -5.53 -5.70
N LEU A 113 10.47 -6.39 -5.03
CA LEU A 113 10.80 -7.81 -4.88
C LEU A 113 10.84 -8.54 -6.25
N LYS A 114 9.86 -8.25 -7.12
CA LYS A 114 9.86 -8.76 -8.51
C LYS A 114 11.04 -8.25 -9.34
N SER A 115 11.48 -7.01 -9.13
CA SER A 115 12.65 -6.45 -9.81
C SER A 115 13.92 -7.17 -9.36
N ARG A 116 14.11 -7.38 -8.06
CA ARG A 116 15.24 -8.12 -7.47
C ARG A 116 15.34 -9.57 -7.98
N LEU A 117 14.20 -10.27 -8.07
CA LEU A 117 14.14 -11.63 -8.63
C LEU A 117 14.69 -11.73 -10.06
N LYS A 118 14.66 -10.64 -10.83
CA LYS A 118 15.20 -10.58 -12.20
C LYS A 118 16.59 -9.96 -12.27
N GLY A 119 17.25 -9.73 -11.14
CA GLY A 119 18.54 -9.05 -11.07
C GLY A 119 18.48 -7.55 -11.36
N GLY A 120 17.29 -6.94 -11.31
CA GLY A 120 17.13 -5.49 -11.38
C GLY A 120 17.51 -4.79 -10.07
N PRO A 121 17.68 -3.46 -10.08
CA PRO A 121 18.16 -2.70 -8.92
C PRO A 121 17.18 -2.74 -7.73
N GLY A 122 15.90 -3.06 -7.96
CA GLY A 122 14.91 -3.09 -6.89
C GLY A 122 14.40 -1.71 -6.47
N ASP A 123 14.80 -0.63 -7.15
CA ASP A 123 14.34 0.73 -6.84
C ASP A 123 13.08 1.06 -7.65
N VAL A 124 11.97 1.21 -6.93
CA VAL A 124 10.67 1.60 -7.47
C VAL A 124 10.13 2.74 -6.63
N GLY A 125 9.68 3.81 -7.29
CA GLY A 125 9.05 4.97 -6.65
C GLY A 125 9.95 6.20 -6.51
N GLY A 126 11.26 6.08 -6.71
CA GLY A 126 12.23 7.15 -6.47
C GLY A 126 12.48 7.40 -4.98
N PRO A 127 12.93 8.61 -4.58
CA PRO A 127 13.11 8.97 -3.19
C PRO A 127 11.77 9.07 -2.47
N LEU A 128 11.71 8.49 -1.26
CA LEU A 128 10.49 8.36 -0.47
C LEU A 128 10.75 8.70 0.99
N MET A 129 9.81 9.43 1.59
CA MET A 129 9.75 9.70 3.03
C MET A 129 8.68 8.82 3.68
N PRO A 130 8.97 8.14 4.80
CA PRO A 130 7.95 7.45 5.58
C PRO A 130 6.81 8.38 5.97
N LEU A 131 5.58 7.87 5.90
CA LEU A 131 4.36 8.54 6.32
C LEU A 131 3.55 7.51 7.11
N GLY A 132 3.80 7.43 8.42
CA GLY A 132 3.48 6.24 9.20
C GLY A 132 4.23 4.99 8.71
N GLU A 133 3.79 3.82 9.12
CA GLU A 133 4.38 2.52 8.80
C GLU A 133 3.97 2.02 7.41
N HIS A 134 2.78 2.42 6.95
CA HIS A 134 2.09 1.79 5.81
C HIS A 134 2.10 2.63 4.53
N LEU A 135 2.46 3.91 4.61
CA LEU A 135 2.49 4.83 3.47
C LEU A 135 3.88 5.46 3.30
N TYR A 136 4.12 5.96 2.09
CA TYR A 136 5.23 6.82 1.77
C TYR A 136 4.74 8.11 1.12
N LEU A 137 5.46 9.19 1.34
CA LEU A 137 5.38 10.42 0.57
C LEU A 137 6.55 10.46 -0.41
N GLY A 138 6.26 10.65 -1.69
CA GLY A 138 7.25 10.81 -2.73
C GLY A 138 6.92 11.94 -3.68
N LEU A 139 7.68 12.03 -4.76
CA LEU A 139 7.54 13.06 -5.78
C LEU A 139 7.11 12.45 -7.11
N VAL A 140 6.30 13.21 -7.83
CA VAL A 140 6.01 12.94 -9.24
C VAL A 140 6.19 14.20 -10.07
N TYR A 141 6.60 14.00 -11.31
CA TYR A 141 6.41 14.98 -12.37
C TYR A 141 5.01 14.78 -12.95
N ASP A 142 4.18 15.81 -12.80
CA ASP A 142 2.78 15.83 -13.24
C ASP A 142 2.70 16.18 -14.72
N LEU A 143 2.22 15.23 -15.50
CA LEU A 143 1.95 15.42 -16.91
C LEU A 143 0.44 15.45 -17.12
N PRO A 144 -0.07 16.08 -18.20
CA PRO A 144 -1.51 16.21 -18.43
C PRO A 144 -2.33 14.91 -18.39
N ARG A 145 -1.70 13.74 -18.53
CA ARG A 145 -2.35 12.41 -18.49
C ARG A 145 -1.54 11.33 -17.79
N ALA A 146 -0.47 11.69 -17.09
CA ALA A 146 0.40 10.73 -16.44
C ALA A 146 1.08 11.36 -15.23
N MET A 147 1.47 10.54 -14.28
CA MET A 147 2.39 10.94 -13.21
C MET A 147 3.63 10.09 -13.36
N GLN A 148 4.79 10.72 -13.43
CA GLN A 148 6.07 10.01 -13.50
C GLN A 148 6.78 10.10 -12.16
N SER A 149 7.21 8.97 -11.61
CA SER A 149 8.13 9.00 -10.46
C SER A 149 9.43 9.70 -10.86
N ILE A 150 9.95 10.51 -9.95
CA ILE A 150 11.23 11.19 -10.13
C ILE A 150 12.30 10.33 -9.46
N PRO A 151 13.27 9.76 -10.20
CA PRO A 151 14.31 8.93 -9.60
C PRO A 151 15.38 9.78 -8.90
N ASP A 152 16.18 9.17 -8.02
CA ASP A 152 17.20 9.86 -7.22
C ASP A 152 18.21 10.60 -8.10
N GLU A 153 18.64 9.98 -9.21
CA GLU A 153 19.60 10.57 -10.15
C GLU A 153 19.08 11.87 -10.77
N ARG A 154 17.76 12.03 -10.88
CA ARG A 154 17.15 13.26 -11.40
C ARG A 154 17.27 14.40 -10.40
N LEU A 155 17.00 14.13 -9.12
CA LEU A 155 17.20 15.12 -8.05
C LEU A 155 18.68 15.52 -7.93
N GLU A 156 19.59 14.55 -8.01
CA GLU A 156 21.03 14.81 -8.03
C GLU A 156 21.43 15.70 -9.21
N SER A 157 20.88 15.45 -10.41
CA SER A 157 21.17 16.27 -11.60
C SER A 157 20.67 17.71 -11.47
N TRP A 158 19.56 17.92 -10.77
CA TRP A 158 19.04 19.25 -10.43
C TRP A 158 19.81 19.91 -9.29
N GLY A 159 20.62 19.17 -8.54
CA GLY A 159 21.34 19.65 -7.37
C GLY A 159 20.42 19.97 -6.19
N ILE A 160 19.28 19.29 -6.09
CA ILE A 160 18.23 19.53 -5.10
C ILE A 160 18.00 18.27 -4.25
N THR A 161 17.78 18.44 -2.96
CA THR A 161 17.45 17.32 -2.06
C THR A 161 15.97 16.95 -2.14
N ILE A 162 15.60 15.74 -1.71
CA ILE A 162 14.19 15.35 -1.61
C ILE A 162 13.37 16.31 -0.73
N TYR A 163 13.96 16.83 0.35
CA TYR A 163 13.29 17.77 1.25
C TYR A 163 12.95 19.09 0.54
N GLU A 164 13.91 19.68 -0.16
CA GLU A 164 13.69 20.91 -0.93
C GLU A 164 12.67 20.71 -2.05
N ALA A 165 12.71 19.56 -2.73
CA ALA A 165 11.76 19.22 -3.77
C ALA A 165 10.35 18.98 -3.21
N LEU A 166 10.20 18.34 -2.04
CA LEU A 166 8.92 18.15 -1.37
C LEU A 166 8.32 19.46 -0.87
N GLU A 167 9.14 20.38 -0.34
CA GLU A 167 8.68 21.72 0.04
C GLU A 167 8.20 22.52 -1.18
N ALA A 168 8.93 22.45 -2.31
CA ALA A 168 8.46 23.04 -3.56
C ALA A 168 7.14 22.41 -4.03
N ALA A 169 7.04 21.08 -4.01
CA ALA A 169 5.84 20.35 -4.40
C ALA A 169 4.63 20.69 -3.50
N LYS A 170 4.86 20.82 -2.18
CA LYS A 170 3.87 21.31 -1.22
C LYS A 170 3.39 22.70 -1.61
N HIS A 171 4.33 23.62 -1.85
CA HIS A 171 4.01 24.99 -2.25
C HIS A 171 3.18 25.07 -3.52
N GLU A 172 3.52 24.28 -4.56
CA GLU A 172 2.74 24.24 -5.80
C GLU A 172 1.34 23.65 -5.57
N LEU A 173 1.21 22.59 -4.76
CA LEU A 173 -0.09 22.00 -4.43
C LEU A 173 -0.97 22.98 -3.64
N GLU A 174 -0.38 23.80 -2.75
CA GLU A 174 -1.10 24.86 -2.01
C GLU A 174 -1.72 25.91 -2.93
N GLN A 175 -1.12 26.17 -4.11
CA GLN A 175 -1.66 27.14 -5.07
C GLN A 175 -2.92 26.63 -5.77
N ILE A 176 -3.19 25.32 -5.75
CA ILE A 176 -4.35 24.74 -6.42
C ILE A 176 -5.59 24.90 -5.53
N PRO A 177 -6.55 25.76 -5.91
CA PRO A 177 -7.74 25.98 -5.11
C PRO A 177 -8.56 24.69 -5.03
N PHE A 178 -9.04 24.38 -3.83
CA PHE A 178 -9.90 23.24 -3.62
C PHE A 178 -11.01 23.54 -2.62
N ALA A 179 -12.05 22.72 -2.64
CA ALA A 179 -13.15 22.78 -1.71
C ALA A 179 -13.17 21.52 -0.84
N LEU A 180 -13.48 21.70 0.43
CA LEU A 180 -13.74 20.60 1.36
C LEU A 180 -15.24 20.39 1.47
N MET A 181 -15.68 19.15 1.32
CA MET A 181 -17.05 18.79 1.65
C MET A 181 -17.10 18.44 3.14
N GLY A 182 -17.59 19.37 3.95
CA GLY A 182 -17.89 19.13 5.36
C GLY A 182 -19.33 18.66 5.56
N THR A 183 -19.55 17.72 6.47
CA THR A 183 -20.91 17.32 6.88
C THR A 183 -21.53 18.29 7.91
N GLY A 184 -20.75 19.27 8.39
CA GLY A 184 -21.16 20.21 9.46
C GLY A 184 -20.88 19.71 10.87
N GLU A 185 -20.27 18.52 11.02
CA GLU A 185 -20.02 17.85 12.31
C GLU A 185 -18.54 17.46 12.49
N GLY A 186 -17.60 18.33 12.08
CA GLY A 186 -16.16 18.07 12.28
C GLY A 186 -15.57 16.92 11.44
N PHE A 187 -16.28 16.52 10.37
CA PHE A 187 -15.82 15.55 9.38
C PHE A 187 -15.75 16.17 7.99
N TYR A 188 -14.66 15.91 7.27
CA TYR A 188 -14.34 16.52 5.99
C TYR A 188 -13.87 15.48 4.97
N ILE A 189 -14.28 15.67 3.72
CA ILE A 189 -13.88 14.85 2.57
C ILE A 189 -13.20 15.75 1.54
N PHE A 190 -12.05 15.29 1.06
CA PHE A 190 -11.38 15.86 -0.10
C PHE A 190 -11.86 15.11 -1.34
N ASN A 191 -12.41 15.85 -2.31
CA ASN A 191 -12.82 15.34 -3.61
C ASN A 191 -12.65 16.47 -4.62
N THR A 192 -11.40 16.77 -4.94
CA THR A 192 -11.03 17.98 -5.67
C THR A 192 -11.03 17.77 -7.19
N GLY A 193 -10.97 16.51 -7.62
CA GLY A 193 -11.01 16.12 -9.03
C GLY A 193 -9.68 16.27 -9.77
N ASP A 194 -8.59 16.59 -9.07
CA ASP A 194 -7.25 16.76 -9.64
C ASP A 194 -6.29 15.58 -9.39
N HIS A 195 -6.77 14.54 -8.72
CA HIS A 195 -6.01 13.32 -8.36
C HIS A 195 -4.94 13.46 -7.28
N TYR A 196 -4.97 14.57 -6.51
CA TYR A 196 -4.04 14.84 -5.41
C TYR A 196 -4.77 14.97 -4.06
N ASP A 197 -5.93 14.34 -3.90
CA ASP A 197 -6.71 14.39 -2.66
C ASP A 197 -5.93 13.78 -1.49
N SER A 198 -5.33 12.60 -1.68
CA SER A 198 -4.49 11.99 -0.66
C SER A 198 -3.30 12.86 -0.29
N SER A 199 -2.63 13.45 -1.28
CA SER A 199 -1.44 14.27 -1.07
C SER A 199 -1.70 15.55 -0.28
N ARG A 200 -2.95 16.02 -0.19
CA ARG A 200 -3.31 17.18 0.62
C ARG A 200 -3.19 16.96 2.12
N LEU A 201 -2.92 15.73 2.58
CA LEU A 201 -2.61 15.48 3.99
C LEU A 201 -1.38 16.26 4.50
N ILE A 202 -0.47 16.67 3.61
CA ILE A 202 0.72 17.44 3.99
C ILE A 202 0.41 18.94 4.17
N LEU A 203 -0.79 19.41 3.80
CA LEU A 203 -1.21 20.82 3.89
C LEU A 203 -1.82 21.11 5.27
N VAL A 204 -1.10 20.76 6.32
CA VAL A 204 -1.62 20.72 7.70
C VAL A 204 -2.07 22.10 8.19
N GLU A 205 -1.43 23.18 7.72
CA GLU A 205 -1.80 24.56 8.05
C GLU A 205 -3.22 24.92 7.57
N GLN A 206 -3.75 24.18 6.58
CA GLN A 206 -5.13 24.35 6.12
C GLN A 206 -6.13 23.68 7.07
N PHE A 207 -5.69 22.69 7.86
CA PHE A 207 -6.52 21.96 8.81
C PHE A 207 -6.75 22.78 10.09
N GLU A 208 -5.84 23.69 10.43
CA GLU A 208 -5.99 24.64 11.55
C GLU A 208 -7.23 25.53 11.43
N ARG A 209 -7.76 25.69 10.21
CA ARG A 209 -8.95 26.50 9.92
C ARG A 209 -10.26 25.71 10.03
N LEU A 210 -10.17 24.41 10.27
CA LEU A 210 -11.31 23.49 10.34
C LEU A 210 -11.77 23.32 11.79
N ASP A 211 -13.06 23.00 11.96
CA ASP A 211 -13.64 22.78 13.28
C ASP A 211 -13.46 21.31 13.69
N LEU A 212 -12.24 20.95 14.09
CA LEU A 212 -11.86 19.60 14.53
C LEU A 212 -11.88 19.50 16.06
N LYS A 213 -12.42 18.39 16.59
CA LYS A 213 -12.36 18.07 18.03
C LYS A 213 -11.12 17.23 18.34
N GLY A 214 -10.17 17.82 19.08
CA GLY A 214 -8.89 17.18 19.35
C GLY A 214 -7.91 17.32 18.19
N ARG A 215 -7.05 16.32 18.00
CA ARG A 215 -6.00 16.33 16.96
C ARG A 215 -6.53 15.87 15.60
N PRO A 216 -5.99 16.35 14.48
CA PRO A 216 -6.37 15.86 13.15
C PRO A 216 -6.08 14.36 13.00
N VAL A 217 -7.08 13.62 12.52
CA VAL A 217 -6.98 12.20 12.18
C VAL A 217 -7.43 12.04 10.73
N VAL A 218 -6.62 11.36 9.92
CA VAL A 218 -6.92 11.09 8.52
C VAL A 218 -6.94 9.61 8.22
N LEU A 219 -7.74 9.24 7.21
CA LEU A 219 -7.65 7.94 6.56
C LEU A 219 -7.51 8.17 5.05
N VAL A 220 -6.49 7.55 4.47
CA VAL A 220 -6.15 7.72 3.06
C VAL A 220 -6.68 6.53 2.26
N GLY A 221 -7.83 6.70 1.61
CA GLY A 221 -8.52 5.62 0.90
C GLY A 221 -7.77 5.22 -0.37
N ASN A 222 -7.66 6.17 -1.30
CA ASN A 222 -6.85 6.07 -2.52
C ASN A 222 -6.36 7.48 -2.92
N ARG A 223 -5.80 7.64 -4.11
CA ARG A 223 -5.28 8.96 -4.55
C ARG A 223 -6.35 10.07 -4.60
N ASP A 224 -7.60 9.67 -4.83
CA ASP A 224 -8.78 10.51 -5.07
C ASP A 224 -9.67 10.61 -3.81
N SER A 225 -9.19 10.13 -2.66
CA SER A 225 -9.97 10.15 -1.42
C SER A 225 -9.09 10.32 -0.17
N LEU A 226 -9.34 11.43 0.53
CA LEU A 226 -8.81 11.71 1.86
C LEU A 226 -9.98 12.07 2.78
N PHE A 227 -10.05 11.37 3.91
CA PHE A 227 -11.07 11.59 4.94
C PHE A 227 -10.38 12.16 6.17
N LEU A 228 -10.95 13.22 6.76
CA LEU A 228 -10.37 13.96 7.87
C LEU A 228 -11.41 14.22 8.96
N THR A 229 -11.01 13.99 10.22
CA THR A 229 -11.80 14.36 11.40
C THR A 229 -10.91 14.64 12.61
N GLY A 230 -11.51 14.96 13.75
CA GLY A 230 -10.81 15.13 15.02
C GLY A 230 -10.75 13.84 15.83
N SER A 231 -9.65 13.62 16.55
CA SER A 231 -9.42 12.42 17.39
C SER A 231 -10.45 12.23 18.51
N GLU A 232 -11.17 13.29 18.88
CA GLU A 232 -12.21 13.27 19.91
C GLU A 232 -13.63 13.32 19.33
N ASP A 233 -13.79 13.27 18.01
CA ASP A 233 -15.09 13.28 17.34
C ASP A 233 -15.59 11.85 17.09
N SER A 234 -16.35 11.28 18.03
CA SER A 234 -16.83 9.91 17.89
C SER A 234 -17.69 9.68 16.63
N GLU A 235 -18.47 10.66 16.19
CA GLU A 235 -19.29 10.49 14.98
C GLU A 235 -18.42 10.65 13.72
N GLY A 236 -17.50 11.60 13.73
CA GLY A 236 -16.49 11.75 12.68
C GLY A 236 -15.61 10.51 12.50
N LEU A 237 -15.19 9.88 13.59
CA LEU A 237 -14.45 8.61 13.59
C LEU A 237 -15.27 7.44 13.04
N ARG A 238 -16.58 7.44 13.31
CA ARG A 238 -17.50 6.45 12.73
C ARG A 238 -17.56 6.61 11.21
N LEU A 239 -17.73 7.85 10.72
CA LEU A 239 -17.74 8.19 9.29
C LEU A 239 -16.40 7.91 8.61
N LEU A 240 -15.28 8.17 9.30
CA LEU A 240 -13.93 7.88 8.82
C LEU A 240 -13.78 6.41 8.43
N VAL A 241 -14.24 5.49 9.30
CA VAL A 241 -14.17 4.05 9.03
C VAL A 241 -15.18 3.62 7.96
N GLU A 242 -16.42 4.14 8.00
CA GLU A 242 -17.47 3.75 7.04
C GLU A 242 -17.13 4.15 5.60
N LEU A 243 -16.80 5.43 5.37
CA LEU A 243 -16.48 5.92 4.03
C LEU A 243 -15.10 5.46 3.57
N GLY A 244 -14.16 5.35 4.50
CA GLY A 244 -12.85 4.76 4.27
C GLY A 244 -12.93 3.34 3.77
N GLU A 245 -13.78 2.52 4.40
CA GLU A 245 -14.01 1.15 3.94
C GLU A 245 -14.48 1.09 2.49
N THR A 246 -15.48 1.92 2.13
CA THR A 246 -15.98 1.97 0.74
C THR A 246 -14.85 2.31 -0.22
N ALA A 247 -14.05 3.33 0.06
CA ALA A 247 -12.91 3.71 -0.78
C ALA A 247 -11.85 2.59 -0.87
N LEU A 248 -11.58 1.88 0.23
CA LEU A 248 -10.56 0.84 0.28
C LEU A 248 -10.99 -0.48 -0.37
N THR A 249 -12.29 -0.78 -0.40
CA THR A 249 -12.81 -2.08 -0.84
C THR A 249 -13.52 -2.05 -2.19
N GLU A 250 -14.10 -0.90 -2.58
CA GLU A 250 -14.88 -0.75 -3.80
C GLU A 250 -14.17 0.06 -4.89
N GLU A 251 -13.23 0.94 -4.52
CA GLU A 251 -12.53 1.80 -5.47
C GLU A 251 -11.16 1.23 -5.89
N PRO A 252 -10.67 1.57 -7.10
CA PRO A 252 -9.39 1.05 -7.57
C PRO A 252 -8.19 1.67 -6.82
N ARG A 253 -7.10 0.89 -6.74
CA ARG A 253 -5.80 1.29 -6.16
C ARG A 253 -5.93 1.80 -4.70
N PRO A 254 -6.47 0.97 -3.78
CA PRO A 254 -6.53 1.34 -2.37
C PRO A 254 -5.13 1.56 -1.81
N LEU A 255 -5.01 2.46 -0.84
CA LEU A 255 -3.74 2.81 -0.20
C LEU A 255 -3.54 2.05 1.11
N SER A 256 -4.20 2.46 2.20
CA SER A 256 -3.99 1.87 3.53
C SER A 256 -5.23 2.00 4.43
N PRO A 257 -5.65 0.93 5.15
CA PRO A 257 -6.68 0.99 6.19
C PRO A 257 -6.17 1.47 7.55
N PHE A 258 -4.95 2.02 7.62
CA PHE A 258 -4.35 2.51 8.87
C PHE A 258 -4.49 4.04 8.89
N PRO A 259 -5.36 4.59 9.78
CA PRO A 259 -5.47 6.03 9.91
C PRO A 259 -4.17 6.62 10.48
N LEU A 260 -3.92 7.87 10.16
CA LEU A 260 -2.81 8.65 10.71
C LEU A 260 -3.34 9.75 11.63
N ILE A 261 -2.61 10.06 12.70
CA ILE A 261 -2.85 11.20 13.57
C ILE A 261 -1.74 12.22 13.41
N PHE A 262 -2.09 13.51 13.38
CA PHE A 262 -1.11 14.59 13.37
C PHE A 262 -0.80 15.03 14.79
N GLU A 263 0.44 14.79 15.22
CA GLU A 263 0.94 15.13 16.55
C GLU A 263 2.40 15.58 16.46
N ASP A 264 2.81 16.56 17.28
CA ASP A 264 4.19 17.06 17.35
C ASP A 264 4.82 17.38 15.98
N GLY A 265 4.03 17.94 15.07
CA GLY A 265 4.50 18.41 13.75
C GLY A 265 4.67 17.32 12.69
N HIS A 266 4.24 16.08 12.95
CA HIS A 266 4.34 15.00 11.98
C HIS A 266 3.14 14.04 12.04
N TRP A 267 3.03 13.17 11.03
CA TRP A 267 2.01 12.14 10.95
C TRP A 267 2.54 10.82 11.51
N GLU A 268 1.79 10.22 12.42
CA GLU A 268 2.06 8.90 12.98
C GLU A 268 0.86 7.97 12.76
N ASP A 269 1.07 6.65 12.78
CA ASP A 269 -0.04 5.70 12.77
C ASP A 269 -0.89 5.89 14.02
N TRP A 270 -2.21 5.87 13.83
CA TRP A 270 -3.12 6.15 14.92
C TRP A 270 -3.65 4.88 15.58
N ASP A 271 -3.40 4.78 16.89
CA ASP A 271 -4.04 3.78 17.76
C ASP A 271 -5.52 4.10 17.96
N PHE A 272 -6.36 3.53 17.09
CA PHE A 272 -7.81 3.73 17.12
C PHE A 272 -8.40 3.26 18.48
N PRO A 273 -9.27 4.05 19.14
CA PRO A 273 -9.77 3.73 20.48
C PRO A 273 -10.54 2.40 20.52
N VAL A 274 -10.04 1.45 21.33
CA VAL A 274 -10.62 0.09 21.48
C VAL A 274 -12.10 0.11 21.89
N GLY A 275 -12.53 1.10 22.67
CA GLY A 275 -13.92 1.24 23.11
C GLY A 275 -14.87 1.84 22.07
N HIS A 276 -14.39 2.27 20.90
CA HIS A 276 -15.21 2.92 19.89
C HIS A 276 -16.01 1.89 19.07
N PRO A 277 -17.29 2.15 18.73
CA PRO A 277 -18.13 1.19 17.99
C PRO A 277 -17.55 0.69 16.66
N SER A 278 -16.77 1.52 15.97
CA SER A 278 -16.12 1.17 14.69
C SER A 278 -14.77 0.45 14.84
N TYR A 279 -14.26 0.24 16.06
CA TYR A 279 -12.94 -0.37 16.28
C TYR A 279 -12.82 -1.75 15.64
N SER A 280 -13.77 -2.65 15.94
CA SER A 280 -13.75 -4.02 15.40
C SER A 280 -13.81 -4.04 13.88
N ARG A 281 -14.57 -3.12 13.27
CA ARG A 281 -14.68 -2.98 11.83
C ARG A 281 -13.37 -2.54 11.19
N LEU A 282 -12.73 -1.52 11.76
CA LEU A 282 -11.42 -1.05 11.29
C LEU A 282 -10.36 -2.15 11.44
N ARG A 283 -10.35 -2.87 12.57
CA ARG A 283 -9.44 -4.00 12.81
C ARG A 283 -9.60 -5.10 11.77
N GLU A 284 -10.83 -5.42 11.34
CA GLU A 284 -11.06 -6.38 10.24
C GLU A 284 -10.41 -5.92 8.93
N LEU A 285 -10.52 -4.64 8.58
CA LEU A 285 -9.92 -4.07 7.37
C LEU A 285 -8.38 -4.13 7.42
N GLN A 286 -7.80 -3.71 8.55
CA GLN A 286 -6.36 -3.77 8.79
C GLN A 286 -5.82 -5.20 8.72
N THR A 287 -6.51 -6.14 9.39
CA THR A 287 -6.16 -7.56 9.37
C THR A 287 -6.22 -8.13 7.96
N GLY A 288 -7.28 -7.80 7.20
CA GLY A 288 -7.45 -8.24 5.82
C GLY A 288 -6.36 -7.70 4.88
N TYR A 289 -6.00 -6.42 5.03
CA TYR A 289 -4.93 -5.79 4.27
C TYR A 289 -3.56 -6.46 4.55
N LEU A 290 -3.20 -6.66 5.82
CA LEU A 290 -1.94 -7.31 6.18
C LEU A 290 -1.91 -8.77 5.71
N ALA A 291 -3.01 -9.52 5.89
CA ALA A 291 -3.12 -10.89 5.39
C ALA A 291 -2.91 -10.97 3.88
N SER A 292 -3.55 -10.08 3.10
CA SER A 292 -3.34 -10.03 1.64
C SER A 292 -1.88 -9.71 1.30
N THR A 293 -1.30 -8.71 1.98
CA THR A 293 0.07 -8.26 1.67
C THR A 293 1.10 -9.34 1.98
N TYR A 294 1.01 -10.02 3.13
CA TYR A 294 1.88 -11.16 3.44
C TYR A 294 1.70 -12.32 2.45
N ASN A 295 0.47 -12.60 2.02
CA ASN A 295 0.18 -13.66 1.04
C ASN A 295 0.73 -13.35 -0.34
N ASP A 296 0.64 -12.10 -0.80
CA ASP A 296 1.18 -11.66 -2.10
C ASP A 296 2.71 -11.66 -2.10
N GLN A 297 3.33 -11.37 -0.95
CA GLN A 297 4.77 -11.35 -0.76
C GLN A 297 5.38 -12.77 -0.71
N LEU A 298 4.68 -13.73 -0.11
CA LEU A 298 5.17 -15.09 0.16
C LEU A 298 5.75 -15.84 -1.06
N PRO A 299 5.04 -15.99 -2.20
CA PRO A 299 5.56 -16.77 -3.33
C PRO A 299 6.83 -16.17 -3.93
N LEU A 300 6.93 -14.84 -3.95
CA LEU A 300 8.11 -14.13 -4.45
C LEU A 300 9.33 -14.33 -3.53
N LEU A 301 9.11 -14.36 -2.21
CA LEU A 301 10.17 -14.67 -1.24
C LEU A 301 10.63 -16.12 -1.34
N GLN A 302 9.69 -17.06 -1.48
CA GLN A 302 10.01 -18.48 -1.66
C GLN A 302 10.88 -18.68 -2.90
N GLU A 303 10.49 -18.09 -4.03
CA GLU A 303 11.28 -18.14 -5.27
C GLU A 303 12.68 -17.50 -5.08
N LEU A 304 12.77 -16.36 -4.39
CA LEU A 304 14.03 -15.65 -4.18
C LEU A 304 15.01 -16.50 -3.36
N TYR A 305 14.53 -17.13 -2.29
CA TYR A 305 15.35 -17.97 -1.41
C TYR A 305 15.70 -19.31 -2.07
N GLU A 306 14.78 -19.89 -2.86
CA GLU A 306 15.06 -21.08 -3.67
C GLU A 306 16.18 -20.82 -4.69
N GLN A 307 16.17 -19.68 -5.38
CA GLN A 307 17.25 -19.27 -6.30
C GLN A 307 18.61 -19.09 -5.60
N ARG A 308 18.61 -18.72 -4.31
CA ARG A 308 19.82 -18.61 -3.47
C ARG A 308 20.28 -19.94 -2.88
N GLY A 309 19.47 -21.00 -2.99
CA GLY A 309 19.73 -22.29 -2.36
C GLY A 309 19.60 -22.27 -0.83
N GLU A 310 18.80 -21.34 -0.29
CA GLU A 310 18.55 -21.22 1.14
C GLU A 310 17.28 -22.00 1.52
N ASP A 311 17.43 -23.05 2.34
CA ASP A 311 16.31 -23.82 2.88
C ASP A 311 15.77 -23.16 4.16
N VAL A 312 14.68 -22.39 4.01
CA VAL A 312 14.06 -21.62 5.10
C VAL A 312 12.54 -21.80 5.05
N PHE A 313 11.93 -22.02 6.21
CA PHE A 313 10.49 -22.12 6.34
C PHE A 313 9.85 -20.73 6.47
N PHE A 314 8.95 -20.37 5.56
CA PHE A 314 8.16 -19.15 5.71
C PHE A 314 6.90 -19.43 6.53
N ALA A 315 6.82 -18.86 7.73
CA ALA A 315 5.62 -18.98 8.54
C ALA A 315 4.47 -18.17 7.91
N ASN A 316 3.27 -18.74 7.97
CA ASN A 316 2.06 -18.09 7.49
C ASN A 316 1.59 -17.03 8.48
N TYR A 317 1.05 -15.94 7.94
CA TYR A 317 0.23 -14.99 8.69
C TYR A 317 -1.20 -15.52 8.71
N ILE A 318 -1.75 -15.80 9.89
CA ILE A 318 -3.07 -16.41 10.05
C ILE A 318 -3.99 -15.45 10.77
N ALA A 319 -5.04 -14.99 10.10
CA ALA A 319 -6.12 -14.24 10.72
C ALA A 319 -7.27 -15.18 11.10
N LEU A 320 -7.62 -15.25 12.38
CA LEU A 320 -8.73 -16.05 12.92
C LEU A 320 -9.74 -15.15 13.63
N LYS A 321 -11.00 -15.57 13.69
CA LYS A 321 -11.97 -14.93 14.60
C LYS A 321 -11.95 -15.63 15.96
N ALA A 322 -11.75 -14.86 17.03
CA ALA A 322 -11.89 -15.32 18.40
C ALA A 322 -13.30 -15.89 18.61
N LYS A 323 -13.40 -17.11 19.15
CA LYS A 323 -14.70 -17.78 19.31
C LYS A 323 -15.64 -17.04 20.27
N GLU A 324 -15.10 -16.36 21.28
CA GLU A 324 -15.89 -15.68 22.31
C GLU A 324 -16.22 -14.23 21.94
N SER A 325 -15.24 -13.42 21.51
CA SER A 325 -15.45 -12.00 21.18
C SER A 325 -15.82 -11.75 19.72
N GLY A 326 -15.58 -12.72 18.82
CA GLY A 326 -15.75 -12.53 17.37
C GLY A 326 -14.69 -11.62 16.73
N GLU A 327 -13.77 -11.08 17.52
CA GLU A 327 -12.69 -10.20 17.07
C GLU A 327 -11.66 -10.96 16.23
N SER A 328 -11.04 -10.27 15.28
CA SER A 328 -9.95 -10.85 14.50
C SER A 328 -8.67 -10.88 15.33
N ILE A 329 -8.06 -12.05 15.43
CA ILE A 329 -6.75 -12.29 16.05
C ILE A 329 -5.79 -12.75 14.96
N GLU A 330 -4.58 -12.19 14.98
CA GLU A 330 -3.52 -12.48 14.03
C GLU A 330 -2.47 -13.38 14.70
N LEU A 331 -2.10 -14.48 14.05
CA LEU A 331 -1.18 -15.48 14.59
C LEU A 331 -0.08 -15.84 13.59
N ALA A 332 1.11 -16.14 14.11
CA ALA A 332 2.13 -16.86 13.39
C ALA A 332 2.80 -17.93 14.27
N LEU A 333 3.34 -18.97 13.66
CA LEU A 333 3.93 -20.12 14.35
C LEU A 333 5.46 -20.07 14.28
N TRP A 334 6.11 -20.13 15.44
CA TRP A 334 7.54 -20.36 15.60
C TRP A 334 7.76 -21.79 16.14
N SER A 335 8.32 -22.66 15.30
CA SER A 335 8.60 -24.05 15.68
C SER A 335 10.06 -24.24 16.08
N LYS A 336 10.30 -25.01 17.15
CA LYS A 336 11.65 -25.30 17.64
C LYS A 336 12.47 -26.07 16.60
N GLY A 337 13.70 -25.61 16.37
CA GLY A 337 14.66 -26.28 15.48
C GLY A 337 14.37 -26.12 13.98
N VAL A 338 13.53 -25.15 13.60
CA VAL A 338 13.23 -24.83 12.21
C VAL A 338 13.72 -23.42 11.90
N ASP A 339 14.68 -23.28 10.96
CA ASP A 339 15.07 -21.96 10.43
C ASP A 339 13.86 -21.36 9.72
N SER A 340 13.29 -20.32 10.31
CA SER A 340 12.00 -19.78 9.90
C SER A 340 12.07 -18.28 9.65
N ILE A 341 11.32 -17.79 8.67
CA ILE A 341 11.02 -16.38 8.49
C ILE A 341 9.58 -16.13 8.92
N LEU A 342 9.44 -15.42 10.04
CA LEU A 342 8.16 -15.13 10.69
C LEU A 342 7.59 -13.80 10.18
N PRO A 343 6.29 -13.71 9.87
CA PRO A 343 5.61 -12.43 9.75
C PRO A 343 5.45 -11.80 11.13
N GLN A 344 5.36 -10.47 11.17
CA GLN A 344 4.92 -9.73 12.35
C GLN A 344 3.39 -9.79 12.46
N ALA A 345 2.87 -10.82 13.13
CA ALA A 345 1.47 -10.96 13.52
C ALA A 345 1.25 -10.47 14.96
N GLU A 346 0.01 -10.24 15.39
CA GLU A 346 -0.31 -9.83 16.77
C GLU A 346 0.24 -10.80 17.83
N TYR A 347 0.13 -12.12 17.62
CA TYR A 347 0.71 -13.13 18.52
C TYR A 347 1.61 -14.12 17.79
N LEU A 348 2.60 -14.61 18.53
CA LEU A 348 3.39 -15.76 18.15
C LEU A 348 3.02 -16.97 19.02
N LEU A 349 2.78 -18.09 18.36
CA LEU A 349 2.66 -19.41 18.98
C LEU A 349 4.02 -20.08 18.91
N LEU A 350 4.60 -20.41 20.07
CA LEU A 350 5.88 -21.08 20.18
C LEU A 350 5.64 -22.56 20.49
N LYS A 351 6.06 -23.45 19.59
CA LYS A 351 5.79 -24.89 19.71
C LYS A 351 7.06 -25.73 19.55
N ASP A 352 7.10 -26.87 20.24
CA ASP A 352 8.14 -27.90 19.99
C ASP A 352 7.98 -28.51 18.58
N LYS A 353 6.74 -28.81 18.19
CA LYS A 353 6.34 -29.29 16.87
C LYS A 353 5.03 -28.64 16.46
N ALA A 354 4.75 -28.50 15.17
CA ALA A 354 3.54 -27.82 14.68
C ALA A 354 2.23 -28.35 15.29
N ASP A 355 2.11 -29.68 15.44
CA ASP A 355 0.93 -30.35 16.00
C ASP A 355 0.92 -30.44 17.54
N ALA A 356 1.97 -29.96 18.21
CA ALA A 356 2.03 -29.93 19.66
C ALA A 356 1.21 -28.75 20.24
N PRO A 357 0.81 -28.81 21.51
CA PRO A 357 0.32 -27.61 22.20
C PRO A 357 1.43 -26.54 22.28
N PRO A 358 1.07 -25.24 22.34
CA PRO A 358 2.04 -24.17 22.52
C PRO A 358 2.78 -24.31 23.86
N LEU A 359 4.10 -24.16 23.81
CA LEU A 359 4.95 -23.98 24.99
C LEU A 359 4.81 -22.56 25.54
N ALA A 360 4.61 -21.60 24.64
CA ALA A 360 4.24 -20.22 24.94
C ALA A 360 3.36 -19.66 23.81
N ALA A 361 2.53 -18.68 24.13
CA ALA A 361 1.68 -17.97 23.19
C ALA A 361 1.52 -16.53 23.69
N ALA A 362 2.21 -15.58 23.07
CA ALA A 362 2.32 -14.22 23.58
C ALA A 362 2.28 -13.19 22.45
N ARG A 363 1.95 -11.94 22.80
CA ARG A 363 1.97 -10.81 21.86
C ARG A 363 3.36 -10.67 21.27
N PHE A 364 3.45 -10.32 19.99
CA PHE A 364 4.72 -10.16 19.29
C PHE A 364 5.66 -9.19 20.02
N ASP A 365 5.16 -8.05 20.50
CA ASP A 365 5.98 -7.07 21.23
C ASP A 365 6.57 -7.65 22.52
N SER A 366 5.80 -8.45 23.25
CA SER A 366 6.28 -9.16 24.45
C SER A 366 7.35 -10.20 24.10
N VAL A 367 7.15 -10.94 23.00
CA VAL A 367 8.15 -11.90 22.50
C VAL A 367 9.43 -11.17 22.08
N ARG A 368 9.32 -10.07 21.33
CA ARG A 368 10.47 -9.28 20.89
C ARG A 368 11.21 -8.64 22.08
N ALA A 369 10.50 -8.21 23.12
CA ALA A 369 11.13 -7.67 24.32
C ALA A 369 11.93 -8.74 25.09
N GLU A 370 11.43 -9.97 25.18
CA GLU A 370 12.06 -11.07 25.93
C GLU A 370 13.18 -11.77 25.15
N VAL A 371 12.95 -12.06 23.86
CA VAL A 371 13.81 -12.90 23.03
C VAL A 371 14.16 -12.26 21.68
N GLY A 372 14.07 -10.93 21.56
CA GLY A 372 14.36 -10.22 20.32
C GLY A 372 15.79 -10.42 19.80
N ASN A 373 16.73 -10.82 20.66
CA ASN A 373 18.09 -11.20 20.25
C ASN A 373 18.12 -12.49 19.38
N LEU A 374 17.05 -13.28 19.37
CA LEU A 374 16.88 -14.45 18.50
C LEU A 374 16.18 -14.11 17.18
N MET A 375 15.73 -12.86 17.00
CA MET A 375 14.91 -12.41 15.88
C MET A 375 15.70 -11.40 15.03
N GLU A 376 16.13 -11.83 13.85
CA GLU A 376 16.83 -10.98 12.89
C GLU A 376 15.82 -10.37 11.92
N LEU A 377 15.68 -9.03 11.90
CA LEU A 377 14.84 -8.36 10.90
C LEU A 377 15.38 -8.66 9.50
N VAL A 378 14.51 -9.14 8.60
CA VAL A 378 14.85 -9.30 7.19
C VAL A 378 14.75 -7.93 6.53
N GLU A 379 15.89 -7.41 6.10
CA GLU A 379 15.99 -6.07 5.51
C GLU A 379 15.14 -5.92 4.24
N ASP A 380 14.71 -4.68 4.00
CA ASP A 380 13.97 -4.26 2.80
C ASP A 380 12.71 -5.08 2.46
N LEU A 381 11.97 -5.50 3.48
CA LEU A 381 10.67 -6.15 3.32
C LEU A 381 9.58 -5.37 4.02
N TYR A 382 8.43 -5.30 3.36
CA TYR A 382 7.19 -4.87 3.95
C TYR A 382 6.00 -5.77 3.58
N PRO A 383 5.18 -6.19 4.56
CA PRO A 383 5.35 -5.93 5.99
C PRO A 383 6.58 -6.64 6.57
N PRO A 384 7.07 -6.22 7.75
CA PRO A 384 8.30 -6.76 8.32
C PRO A 384 8.24 -8.27 8.53
N ARG A 385 9.38 -8.92 8.29
CA ARG A 385 9.58 -10.33 8.63
C ARG A 385 10.85 -10.51 9.44
N TYR A 386 10.87 -11.52 10.29
CA TYR A 386 11.99 -11.80 11.19
C TYR A 386 12.47 -13.23 10.97
N ARG A 387 13.75 -13.39 10.64
CA ARG A 387 14.39 -14.70 10.58
C ARG A 387 14.76 -15.15 11.99
N VAL A 388 14.40 -16.38 12.32
CA VAL A 388 14.69 -17.04 13.58
C VAL A 388 15.35 -18.37 13.30
N ARG A 389 16.54 -18.59 13.87
CA ARG A 389 17.32 -19.83 13.71
C ARG A 389 17.39 -20.64 15.00
N ASP A 390 17.31 -19.94 16.13
CA ASP A 390 17.27 -20.51 17.47
C ASP A 390 15.85 -20.49 18.03
N PHE A 391 15.69 -21.00 19.24
CA PHE A 391 14.40 -21.07 19.94
C PHE A 391 14.57 -20.63 21.40
N PRO A 392 13.58 -19.95 22.00
CA PRO A 392 13.64 -19.55 23.40
C PRO A 392 13.90 -20.73 24.34
N ASP A 393 14.67 -20.49 25.40
CA ASP A 393 14.92 -21.49 26.44
C ASP A 393 13.70 -21.67 27.37
N GLU A 394 13.76 -22.67 28.25
CA GLU A 394 12.64 -22.97 29.16
C GLU A 394 12.29 -21.81 30.10
N ALA A 395 13.28 -20.99 30.51
CA ALA A 395 13.03 -19.85 31.39
C ALA A 395 12.32 -18.73 30.63
N GLN A 396 12.76 -18.43 29.41
CA GLN A 396 12.14 -17.46 28.51
C GLN A 396 10.72 -17.88 28.13
N LEU A 397 10.49 -19.14 27.78
CA LEU A 397 9.15 -19.66 27.48
C LEU A 397 8.21 -19.52 28.68
N LYS A 398 8.70 -19.82 29.88
CA LYS A 398 7.92 -19.65 31.12
C LYS A 398 7.60 -18.19 31.40
N GLN A 399 8.53 -17.28 31.10
CA GLN A 399 8.35 -15.85 31.25
C GLN A 399 7.30 -15.29 30.27
N LEU A 400 7.29 -15.79 29.03
CA LEU A 400 6.29 -15.44 28.02
C LEU A 400 4.89 -15.97 28.37
N GLY A 401 4.81 -17.21 28.86
CA GLY A 401 3.55 -17.84 29.23
C GLY A 401 2.59 -18.06 28.05
N VAL A 402 1.31 -18.31 28.36
CA VAL A 402 0.23 -18.48 27.37
C VAL A 402 -0.84 -17.45 27.66
N ASP A 403 -1.04 -16.52 26.73
CA ASP A 403 -2.07 -15.48 26.80
C ASP A 403 -3.45 -16.14 26.88
N SER A 404 -4.28 -15.68 27.82
CA SER A 404 -5.59 -16.26 28.09
C SER A 404 -6.54 -16.19 26.90
N ARG A 405 -6.37 -15.21 26.00
CA ARG A 405 -7.13 -15.08 24.74
C ARG A 405 -6.83 -16.22 23.77
N LEU A 406 -5.68 -16.89 23.95
CA LEU A 406 -5.22 -17.98 23.11
C LEU A 406 -5.40 -19.37 23.76
N ALA A 407 -5.88 -19.45 25.00
CA ALA A 407 -6.00 -20.69 25.78
C ALA A 407 -6.97 -21.74 25.19
N GLY A 408 -7.68 -21.43 24.10
CA GLY A 408 -8.62 -22.32 23.41
C GLY A 408 -8.27 -22.67 21.95
N PHE A 409 -7.05 -22.33 21.51
CA PHE A 409 -6.54 -22.60 20.15
C PHE A 409 -5.52 -23.73 20.09
#